data_AF-A0A936VTY2-F1
#
_entry.id   AF-A0A936VTY2-F1
#
_cell.length_a   1.000
_cell.length_b   1.000
_cell.length_c   1.000
_cell.angle_alpha   90.00
_cell.angle_beta   90.00
_cell.angle_gamma   90.00
#
_symmetry.space_group_name_H-M   'P 1'
#
loop_
_entity.id
_entity.type
_entity.pdbx_description
1 polymer ?
#
loop_
_entity_poly.entity_id
_entity_poly.type
_entity_poly.pdbx_seq_one_letter_code
_entity_poly.pdbx_strand_id
1 'polypeptide(L)'
;MKFIQAVFLFCISISCNCQSYTTSFGPRIYNTIGFSLQQKIYKRGTIEFILQNNKSIENPGISLITEQHFPLLTKRFNVYMGLGPHYYWQYKSIDSKLSNPFGISMMFGLEFTLRRLNLSYDIMPIVNFNEIINLSSSTALSLRYVMVKQKKKTFKFKNPFKKK
;
A
#
# COMPACT_ATOMS: atom_id res chain seq x y z
N MET A 1 -25.74 12.98 7.76
CA MET A 1 -25.79 11.65 7.09
C MET A 1 -25.66 11.73 5.56
N LYS A 2 -26.42 12.60 4.85
CA LYS A 2 -26.38 12.71 3.38
C LYS A 2 -25.00 13.12 2.80
N PHE A 3 -24.25 13.97 3.49
CA PHE A 3 -22.91 14.39 3.06
C PHE A 3 -21.88 13.25 3.10
N ILE A 4 -21.90 12.43 4.16
CA ILE A 4 -21.02 11.25 4.32
C ILE A 4 -21.32 10.21 3.24
N GLN A 5 -22.60 9.99 2.93
CA GLN A 5 -23.03 9.10 1.85
C GLN A 5 -22.57 9.61 0.48
N ALA A 6 -22.61 10.93 0.24
CA ALA A 6 -22.13 11.53 -1.00
C ALA A 6 -20.61 11.40 -1.17
N VAL A 7 -19.83 11.60 -0.10
CA VAL A 7 -18.38 11.37 -0.09
C VAL A 7 -18.05 9.89 -0.38
N PHE A 8 -18.79 8.97 0.23
CA PHE A 8 -18.60 7.54 0.03
C PHE A 8 -18.92 7.11 -1.42
N LEU A 9 -20.01 7.64 -2.02
CA LEU A 9 -20.35 7.39 -3.43
C LEU A 9 -19.33 8.00 -4.41
N PHE A 10 -18.75 9.15 -4.08
CA PHE A 10 -17.74 9.81 -4.90
C PHE A 10 -16.43 8.98 -4.97
N CYS A 11 -16.03 8.35 -3.85
CA CYS A 11 -14.85 7.46 -3.84
C CYS A 11 -15.00 6.26 -4.78
N ILE A 12 -16.21 5.74 -4.99
CA ILE A 12 -16.44 4.54 -5.80
C ILE A 12 -16.35 4.83 -7.32
N SER A 13 -16.73 6.03 -7.75
CA SER A 13 -17.11 6.33 -9.15
C SER A 13 -15.97 6.70 -10.11
N ILE A 14 -14.72 6.84 -9.65
CA ILE A 14 -13.59 7.31 -10.50
C ILE A 14 -13.02 6.19 -11.39
N SER A 15 -13.72 5.82 -12.48
CA SER A 15 -13.40 4.73 -13.45
C SER A 15 -12.06 4.81 -14.22
N CYS A 16 -11.05 5.50 -13.71
CA CYS A 16 -9.71 5.57 -14.32
C CYS A 16 -8.81 4.38 -13.93
N ASN A 17 -7.91 3.99 -14.84
CA ASN A 17 -6.82 3.06 -14.52
C ASN A 17 -5.82 3.81 -13.66
N CYS A 18 -5.61 3.36 -12.42
CA CYS A 18 -4.91 4.15 -11.41
C CYS A 18 -3.39 3.93 -11.42
N GLN A 19 -2.90 2.75 -11.02
CA GLN A 19 -1.44 2.52 -10.96
C GLN A 19 -0.84 2.27 -12.34
N SER A 20 0.30 2.92 -12.62
CA SER A 20 1.07 2.76 -13.88
C SER A 20 2.01 1.55 -13.91
N TYR A 21 2.07 0.77 -12.84
CA TYR A 21 2.88 -0.44 -12.71
C TYR A 21 2.00 -1.66 -12.37
N THR A 22 2.63 -2.84 -12.40
CA THR A 22 2.03 -4.12 -11.97
C THR A 22 2.77 -4.69 -10.77
N THR A 23 4.10 -4.62 -10.75
CA THR A 23 4.91 -5.08 -9.62
C THR A 23 6.00 -4.06 -9.34
N SER A 24 6.17 -3.69 -8.07
CA SER A 24 7.26 -2.81 -7.60
C SER A 24 7.85 -3.34 -6.30
N PHE A 25 9.15 -3.11 -6.09
CA PHE A 25 9.86 -3.54 -4.90
C PHE A 25 10.92 -2.52 -4.51
N GLY A 26 11.13 -2.31 -3.22
CA GLY A 26 12.26 -1.52 -2.76
C GLY A 26 12.23 -1.21 -1.27
N PRO A 27 13.20 -0.41 -0.80
CA PRO A 27 13.28 0.00 0.59
C PRO A 27 12.12 0.89 1.03
N ARG A 28 11.77 0.76 2.31
CA ARG A 28 10.79 1.54 3.06
C ARG A 28 11.47 2.06 4.33
N ILE A 29 11.60 3.39 4.45
CA ILE A 29 12.47 4.05 5.42
C ILE A 29 11.73 5.24 6.03
N TYR A 30 11.83 5.45 7.35
CA TYR A 30 11.72 6.74 8.08
C TYR A 30 11.72 6.41 9.59
N ASN A 31 10.54 6.13 10.15
CA ASN A 31 10.38 5.60 11.51
C ASN A 31 10.70 4.11 11.58
N THR A 32 10.49 3.39 10.49
CA THR A 32 10.87 1.98 10.34
C THR A 32 11.91 1.85 9.22
N ILE A 33 12.69 0.77 9.24
CA ILE A 33 13.55 0.39 8.12
C ILE A 33 13.08 -0.98 7.64
N GLY A 34 12.81 -1.09 6.35
CA GLY A 34 12.24 -2.29 5.78
C GLY A 34 12.28 -2.33 4.28
N PHE A 35 11.58 -3.31 3.75
CA PHE A 35 11.33 -3.51 2.33
C PHE A 35 9.84 -3.64 2.10
N SER A 36 9.39 -3.17 0.94
CA SER A 36 8.03 -3.31 0.46
C SER A 36 8.04 -3.96 -0.92
N LEU A 37 7.16 -4.94 -1.10
CA LEU A 37 6.85 -5.59 -2.36
C LEU A 37 5.36 -5.37 -2.66
N GLN A 38 5.06 -4.63 -3.72
CA GLN A 38 3.68 -4.37 -4.14
C GLN A 38 3.36 -5.08 -5.44
N GLN A 39 2.24 -5.79 -5.44
CA GLN A 39 1.69 -6.54 -6.58
C GLN A 39 0.27 -6.09 -6.86
N LYS A 40 0.02 -5.64 -8.09
CA LYS A 40 -1.31 -5.30 -8.58
C LYS A 40 -2.13 -6.57 -8.81
N ILE A 41 -3.32 -6.60 -8.22
CA ILE A 41 -4.27 -7.72 -8.30
C ILE A 41 -5.49 -7.39 -9.18
N TYR A 42 -5.95 -6.14 -9.17
CA TYR A 42 -7.03 -5.68 -10.05
C TYR A 42 -6.84 -4.20 -10.42
N LYS A 43 -7.76 -3.62 -11.20
CA LYS A 43 -7.59 -2.30 -11.86
C LYS A 43 -7.10 -1.17 -10.93
N ARG A 44 -7.55 -1.17 -9.67
CA ARG A 44 -7.19 -0.20 -8.62
C ARG A 44 -6.69 -0.86 -7.33
N GLY A 45 -6.48 -2.17 -7.36
CA GLY A 45 -6.18 -2.97 -6.19
C GLY A 45 -4.79 -3.54 -6.23
N THR A 46 -4.11 -3.46 -5.10
CA THR A 46 -2.78 -4.04 -4.90
C THR A 46 -2.74 -4.79 -3.59
N ILE A 47 -1.87 -5.77 -3.52
CA ILE A 47 -1.40 -6.38 -2.29
C ILE A 47 0.02 -5.89 -2.08
N GLU A 48 0.33 -5.38 -0.90
CA GLU A 48 1.65 -5.00 -0.46
C GLU A 48 2.11 -5.92 0.67
N PHE A 49 3.28 -6.51 0.49
CA PHE A 49 3.97 -7.26 1.52
C PHE A 49 5.10 -6.39 2.07
N ILE A 50 5.09 -6.14 3.37
CA ILE A 50 6.05 -5.28 4.06
C ILE A 50 6.85 -6.14 5.02
N LEU A 51 8.17 -6.09 4.88
CA LEU A 51 9.12 -6.57 5.88
C LEU A 51 9.70 -5.34 6.56
N GLN A 52 9.53 -5.17 7.86
CA GLN A 52 10.05 -3.98 8.53
C GLN A 52 10.58 -4.28 9.92
N ASN A 53 11.64 -3.58 10.30
CA ASN A 53 12.11 -3.48 11.67
C ASN A 53 11.73 -2.10 12.23
N ASN A 54 11.05 -2.09 13.37
CA ASN A 54 10.64 -0.86 14.00
C ASN A 54 11.79 -0.28 14.84
N LYS A 55 12.31 0.91 14.49
CA LYS A 55 13.44 1.52 15.20
C LYS A 55 13.17 1.75 16.68
N SER A 56 11.92 1.96 17.07
CA SER A 56 11.56 2.27 18.46
C SER A 56 11.52 1.02 19.36
N ILE A 57 11.35 -0.18 18.79
CA ILE A 57 11.13 -1.42 19.58
C ILE A 57 12.10 -2.55 19.13
N GLU A 58 12.94 -2.32 18.11
CA GLU A 58 13.90 -3.28 17.52
C GLU A 58 13.30 -4.62 17.09
N ASN A 59 11.97 -4.68 16.92
CA ASN A 59 11.27 -5.89 16.57
C ASN A 59 11.02 -5.95 15.06
N PRO A 60 11.52 -6.99 14.36
CA PRO A 60 11.15 -7.24 12.99
C PRO A 60 9.70 -7.71 12.94
N GLY A 61 9.05 -7.42 11.83
CA GLY A 61 7.69 -7.85 11.57
C GLY A 61 7.38 -7.89 10.10
N ILE A 62 6.27 -8.55 9.82
CA ILE A 62 5.69 -8.67 8.51
C ILE A 62 4.27 -8.09 8.52
N SER A 63 3.91 -7.42 7.44
CA SER A 63 2.54 -6.98 7.20
C SER A 63 2.12 -7.34 5.78
N LEU A 64 0.85 -7.71 5.62
CA LEU A 64 0.24 -7.95 4.33
C LEU A 64 -0.95 -7.02 4.19
N ILE A 65 -0.85 -6.01 3.33
CA ILE A 65 -1.86 -4.95 3.19
C ILE A 65 -2.53 -5.06 1.84
N THR A 66 -3.86 -5.03 1.84
CA THR A 66 -4.65 -4.84 0.61
C THR A 66 -4.95 -3.37 0.45
N GLU A 67 -4.61 -2.78 -0.69
CA GLU A 67 -4.74 -1.35 -0.94
C GLU A 67 -5.63 -1.06 -2.14
N GLN A 68 -6.39 0.02 -2.00
CA GLN A 68 -7.21 0.63 -3.03
C GLN A 68 -6.60 1.99 -3.41
N HIS A 69 -6.31 2.17 -4.70
CA HIS A 69 -5.68 3.38 -5.24
C HIS A 69 -6.67 4.27 -5.99
N PHE A 70 -6.55 5.58 -5.80
CA PHE A 70 -7.34 6.62 -6.46
C PHE A 70 -6.41 7.62 -7.14
N PRO A 71 -6.54 7.83 -8.47
CA PRO A 71 -5.66 8.73 -9.19
C PRO A 71 -6.10 10.18 -8.93
N LEU A 72 -5.17 11.04 -8.53
CA LEU A 72 -5.45 12.45 -8.27
C LEU A 72 -5.43 13.27 -9.57
N LEU A 73 -4.24 13.43 -10.18
CA LEU A 73 -4.07 14.16 -11.43
C LEU A 73 -3.82 13.23 -12.63
N THR A 74 -3.00 12.20 -12.42
CA THR A 74 -2.58 11.28 -13.48
C THR A 74 -2.46 9.86 -12.95
N LYS A 75 -2.33 8.87 -13.83
CA LYS A 75 -2.04 7.47 -13.44
C LYS A 75 -0.69 7.28 -12.72
N ARG A 76 0.09 8.35 -12.62
CA ARG A 76 1.38 8.39 -11.95
C ARG A 76 1.26 9.01 -10.58
N PHE A 77 0.18 9.69 -10.24
CA PHE A 77 0.01 10.34 -8.94
C PHE A 77 -1.30 9.91 -8.30
N ASN A 78 -1.19 9.07 -7.28
CA ASN A 78 -2.30 8.37 -6.66
C ASN A 78 -2.30 8.63 -5.16
N VAL A 79 -3.49 8.68 -4.57
CA VAL A 79 -3.66 8.41 -3.14
C VAL A 79 -4.08 6.96 -2.98
N TYR A 80 -3.72 6.33 -1.88
CA TYR A 80 -4.18 4.98 -1.57
C TYR A 80 -4.56 4.84 -0.12
N MET A 81 -5.46 3.90 0.12
CA MET A 81 -5.81 3.44 1.45
C MET A 81 -5.84 1.91 1.45
N GLY A 82 -5.45 1.29 2.54
CA GLY A 82 -5.42 -0.14 2.66
C GLY A 82 -5.61 -0.64 4.08
N LEU A 83 -5.86 -1.94 4.18
CA LEU A 83 -5.92 -2.65 5.44
C LEU A 83 -5.36 -4.06 5.29
N GLY A 84 -4.85 -4.61 6.39
CA GLY A 84 -4.52 -6.01 6.44
C GLY A 84 -3.82 -6.43 7.73
N PRO A 85 -3.56 -7.73 7.88
CA PRO A 85 -2.94 -8.28 9.07
C PRO A 85 -1.45 -7.93 9.16
N HIS A 86 -0.95 -7.85 10.39
CA HIS A 86 0.48 -7.74 10.69
C HIS A 86 0.88 -8.67 11.84
N TYR A 87 2.16 -9.01 11.87
CA TYR A 87 2.78 -9.82 12.91
C TYR A 87 4.17 -9.31 13.19
N TYR A 88 4.48 -9.02 14.46
CA TYR A 88 5.85 -8.69 14.88
C TYR A 88 6.37 -9.74 15.84
N TRP A 89 7.67 -10.04 15.73
CA TRP A 89 8.38 -10.91 16.67
C TRP A 89 8.97 -10.07 17.79
N GLN A 90 8.72 -10.43 19.05
CA GLN A 90 9.42 -9.81 20.18
C GLN A 90 10.71 -10.58 20.50
N TYR A 91 11.87 -9.93 20.40
CA TYR A 91 13.17 -10.55 20.75
C TYR A 91 13.65 -10.23 22.17
N LYS A 92 13.04 -9.26 22.85
CA LYS A 92 13.37 -8.92 24.24
C LYS A 92 12.20 -9.21 25.16
N SER A 93 12.30 -10.29 25.94
CA SER A 93 11.86 -10.36 27.33
C SER A 93 12.32 -11.68 27.94
N ILE A 94 13.39 -11.63 28.73
CA ILE A 94 13.91 -12.78 29.51
C ILE A 94 12.96 -13.11 30.69
N ASP A 95 12.00 -12.23 31.02
CA ASP A 95 11.17 -12.36 32.23
C ASP A 95 9.65 -12.16 32.07
N SER A 96 9.10 -12.20 30.85
CA SER A 96 7.64 -12.11 30.71
C SER A 96 7.12 -12.95 29.55
N LYS A 97 6.02 -13.67 29.81
CA LYS A 97 5.16 -14.36 28.85
C LYS A 97 4.48 -13.36 27.90
N LEU A 98 5.25 -12.46 27.27
CA LEU A 98 4.73 -11.54 26.27
C LEU A 98 4.62 -12.29 24.94
N SER A 99 3.41 -12.34 24.45
CA SER A 99 3.00 -12.97 23.21
C SER A 99 3.40 -12.09 22.01
N ASN A 100 3.74 -12.72 20.89
CA ASN A 100 4.07 -11.98 19.67
C ASN A 100 2.88 -11.14 19.21
N PRO A 101 3.01 -9.81 19.08
CA PRO A 101 1.88 -8.94 18.81
C PRO A 101 1.40 -9.15 17.37
N PHE A 102 0.17 -9.64 17.29
CA PHE A 102 -0.59 -9.80 16.07
C PHE A 102 -1.76 -8.81 16.06
N GLY A 103 -2.13 -8.35 14.88
CA GLY A 103 -3.23 -7.41 14.75
C GLY A 103 -3.55 -7.01 13.33
N ILE A 104 -4.24 -5.88 13.22
CA ILE A 104 -4.62 -5.27 11.94
C ILE A 104 -3.92 -3.91 11.82
N SER A 105 -3.35 -3.67 10.64
CA SER A 105 -2.82 -2.39 10.22
C SER A 105 -3.75 -1.78 9.18
N MET A 106 -4.00 -0.48 9.28
CA MET A 106 -4.53 0.30 8.17
C MET A 106 -3.40 1.16 7.62
N MET A 107 -3.51 1.57 6.36
CA MET A 107 -2.48 2.34 5.69
C MET A 107 -3.10 3.40 4.80
N PHE A 108 -2.54 4.60 4.82
CA PHE A 108 -2.99 5.73 4.02
C PHE A 108 -1.77 6.43 3.45
N GLY A 109 -1.74 6.65 2.14
CA GLY A 109 -0.55 7.19 1.51
C GLY A 109 -0.76 7.92 0.20
N LEU A 110 0.30 8.62 -0.17
CA LEU A 110 0.50 9.23 -1.48
C LEU A 110 1.52 8.39 -2.24
N GLU A 111 1.29 8.24 -3.53
CA GLU A 111 2.17 7.52 -4.43
C GLU A 111 2.43 8.32 -5.70
N PHE A 112 3.70 8.44 -6.07
CA PHE A 112 4.14 9.03 -7.32
C PHE A 112 5.04 8.06 -8.10
N THR A 113 4.69 7.73 -9.34
CA THR A 113 5.48 6.86 -10.20
C THR A 113 6.09 7.64 -11.37
N LEU A 114 7.41 7.70 -11.43
CA LEU A 114 8.17 8.28 -12.54
C LEU A 114 9.03 7.21 -13.24
N ARG A 115 8.67 6.87 -14.49
CA ARG A 115 9.36 5.90 -15.35
C ARG A 115 9.46 4.49 -14.76
N ARG A 116 10.50 4.20 -13.99
CA ARG A 116 10.74 2.93 -13.30
C ARG A 116 10.92 3.11 -11.79
N LEU A 117 10.79 4.34 -11.30
CA LEU A 117 10.84 4.67 -9.88
C LEU A 117 9.43 4.96 -9.40
N ASN A 118 9.09 4.42 -8.26
CA ASN A 118 7.86 4.64 -7.52
C ASN A 118 8.25 5.17 -6.14
N LEU A 119 7.71 6.32 -5.79
CA LEU A 119 7.90 6.99 -4.52
C LEU A 119 6.56 6.93 -3.80
N SER A 120 6.52 6.46 -2.57
CA SER A 120 5.34 6.58 -1.74
C SER A 120 5.66 7.14 -0.38
N TYR A 121 4.72 7.92 0.15
CA TYR A 121 4.76 8.44 1.51
C TYR A 121 3.47 8.06 2.19
N ASP A 122 3.56 7.44 3.35
CA ASP A 122 2.37 6.86 3.97
C ASP A 122 2.44 6.74 5.49
N ILE A 123 1.24 6.64 6.06
CA ILE A 123 0.94 6.58 7.48
C ILE A 123 0.18 5.28 7.71
N MET A 124 0.69 4.48 8.65
CA MET A 124 0.21 3.15 8.99
C MET A 124 -0.19 3.10 10.47
N PRO A 125 -1.46 3.38 10.82
CA PRO A 125 -1.99 3.07 12.14
C PRO A 125 -2.16 1.55 12.34
N ILE A 126 -1.78 1.09 13.52
CA ILE A 126 -1.63 -0.32 13.90
C ILE A 126 -2.48 -0.55 15.16
N VAL A 127 -3.29 -1.60 15.14
CA VAL A 127 -4.10 -2.05 16.28
C VAL A 127 -3.68 -3.47 16.63
N ASN A 128 -3.14 -3.67 17.84
CA ASN A 128 -2.72 -4.99 18.35
C ASN A 128 -3.80 -5.61 19.23
N PHE A 129 -4.01 -6.93 19.14
CA PHE A 129 -5.08 -7.62 19.89
C PHE A 129 -4.62 -8.37 21.14
N ASN A 130 -3.32 -8.66 21.29
CA ASN A 130 -2.90 -9.69 22.24
C ASN A 130 -2.80 -9.28 23.71
N GLU A 131 -2.51 -8.02 24.06
CA GLU A 131 -2.08 -7.70 25.44
C GLU A 131 -2.81 -6.52 26.09
N ILE A 132 -3.29 -5.58 25.29
CA ILE A 132 -4.20 -4.46 25.54
C ILE A 132 -4.35 -3.83 24.15
N ILE A 133 -5.50 -3.23 23.81
CA ILE A 133 -5.67 -2.53 22.53
C ILE A 133 -4.68 -1.35 22.51
N ASN A 134 -3.49 -1.60 22.01
CA ASN A 134 -2.45 -0.61 21.83
C ASN A 134 -2.57 -0.07 20.42
N LEU A 135 -2.99 1.19 20.34
CA LEU A 135 -2.98 1.96 19.11
C LEU A 135 -1.59 2.55 18.92
N SER A 136 -0.95 2.19 17.82
CA SER A 136 0.33 2.77 17.42
C SER A 136 0.22 3.32 16.00
N SER A 137 1.08 4.24 15.62
CA SER A 137 1.16 4.72 14.25
C SER A 137 2.60 4.76 13.78
N SER A 138 2.79 4.44 12.51
CA SER A 138 4.08 4.48 11.85
C SER A 138 3.97 5.31 10.58
N THR A 139 5.03 6.03 10.24
CA THR A 139 5.11 6.75 8.96
C THR A 139 6.34 6.28 8.21
N ALA A 140 6.24 6.19 6.89
CA ALA A 140 7.32 5.70 6.05
C ALA A 140 7.36 6.40 4.68
N LEU A 141 8.58 6.50 4.16
CA LEU A 141 8.88 6.80 2.76
C LEU A 141 9.35 5.52 2.09
N SER A 142 8.67 5.08 1.04
CA SER A 142 9.09 3.93 0.24
C SER A 142 9.62 4.39 -1.11
N LEU A 143 10.83 3.94 -1.44
CA LEU A 143 11.44 4.12 -2.76
C LEU A 143 11.48 2.76 -3.44
N ARG A 144 10.59 2.55 -4.41
CA ARG A 144 10.36 1.25 -5.04
C ARG A 144 10.73 1.29 -6.52
N TYR A 145 11.42 0.26 -6.99
CA TYR A 145 11.69 0.04 -8.40
C TYR A 145 10.55 -0.74 -9.04
N VAL A 146 10.03 -0.23 -10.17
CA VAL A 146 9.00 -0.88 -10.97
C VAL A 146 9.64 -1.99 -11.79
N MET A 147 9.46 -3.22 -11.31
CA MET A 147 9.92 -4.43 -11.97
C MET A 147 9.06 -4.72 -13.20
N VAL A 148 7.73 -4.69 -13.03
CA VAL A 148 6.77 -4.98 -14.10
C VAL A 148 5.90 -3.76 -14.35
N LYS A 149 5.96 -3.23 -15.58
CA LYS A 149 5.13 -2.08 -16.00
C LYS A 149 3.73 -2.53 -16.41
N GLN A 150 2.74 -1.66 -16.19
CA GLN A 150 1.40 -1.92 -16.68
C GLN A 150 1.36 -1.87 -18.22
N LYS A 151 0.79 -2.91 -18.86
CA LYS A 151 0.57 -2.93 -20.31
C LYS A 151 -0.36 -1.77 -20.70
N LYS A 152 0.06 -0.94 -21.65
CA LYS A 152 -0.81 0.10 -22.23
C LYS A 152 -1.87 -0.61 -23.07
N LYS A 153 -3.16 -0.32 -22.81
CA LYS A 153 -4.21 -0.69 -23.77
C LYS A 153 -4.02 0.17 -25.02
N THR A 154 -3.51 -0.41 -26.09
CA THR A 154 -3.53 0.22 -27.41
C THR A 154 -4.97 0.17 -27.91
N PHE A 155 -5.63 1.32 -28.02
CA PHE A 155 -6.87 1.42 -28.77
C PHE A 155 -6.51 1.14 -30.24
N LYS A 156 -6.86 -0.05 -30.74
CA LYS A 156 -6.83 -0.31 -32.18
C LYS A 156 -8.01 0.44 -32.77
N PHE A 157 -7.73 1.57 -33.43
CA PHE A 157 -8.71 2.24 -34.28
C PHE A 157 -9.07 1.25 -35.40
N LYS A 158 -10.27 0.67 -35.35
CA LYS A 158 -10.77 -0.14 -36.48
C LYS A 158 -11.05 0.84 -37.61
N ASN A 159 -10.17 0.89 -38.60
CA ASN A 159 -10.38 1.70 -39.79
C ASN A 159 -11.64 1.19 -40.52
N PRO A 160 -12.73 1.98 -40.61
CA PRO A 160 -13.97 1.53 -41.25
C PRO A 160 -13.84 1.40 -42.78
N PHE A 161 -12.74 1.87 -43.37
CA PHE A 161 -12.52 1.88 -44.82
C PHE A 161 -11.73 0.68 -45.36
N LYS A 162 -11.41 -0.34 -44.55
CA LYS A 162 -10.78 -1.56 -45.06
C LYS A 162 -11.83 -2.46 -45.72
N LYS A 163 -12.28 -2.09 -46.92
CA LYS A 163 -13.07 -2.97 -47.80
C LYS A 163 -12.20 -4.17 -48.20
N LYS A 164 -12.78 -5.37 -48.10
CA LYS A 164 -12.22 -6.62 -48.63
C LYS A 164 -12.25 -6.62 -50.15
#